data_AF-X1RHH7-F1
#
_entry.id   AF-X1RHH7-F1
#
_cell.length_a   1.000
_cell.length_b   1.000
_cell.length_c   1.000
_cell.angle_alpha   90.00
_cell.angle_beta   90.00
_cell.angle_gamma   90.00
#
_symmetry.space_group_name_H-M   'P 1'
#
loop_
_entity.id
_entity.type
_entity.pdbx_description
1 polymer ?
#
loop_
_entity_poly.entity_id
_entity_poly.type
_entity_poly.pdbx_seq_one_letter_code
_entity_poly.pdbx_strand_id
1 'polypeptide(L)'
;PWPRMKEDIFSLMEELFTSMVETIKPEMRVLEPFPRLTYAEAMERYGTDKPDLRFGLELRDLTDIAAQSDFSIFRSAIAEGGKVKGVCAPGCGDYSRSQLDELNRLVQSLRAIFSDLLL
;
A
#
# COMPACT_ATOMS: atom_id res chain seq x y z
N PRO A 1 16.41 -0.66 28.02
CA PRO A 1 16.60 -1.33 26.72
C PRO A 1 15.97 -0.53 25.58
N TRP A 2 16.67 -0.36 24.46
CA TRP A 2 16.22 0.44 23.30
C TRP A 2 14.78 0.17 22.82
N PRO A 3 14.25 -1.08 22.82
CA PRO A 3 12.86 -1.35 22.44
C PRO A 3 11.83 -0.60 23.29
N ARG A 4 12.09 -0.46 24.60
CA ARG A 4 11.19 0.25 25.52
C ARG A 4 11.16 1.75 25.24
N MET A 5 12.32 2.35 24.99
CA MET A 5 12.41 3.79 24.72
C MET A 5 11.69 4.18 23.42
N LYS A 6 11.73 3.32 22.39
CA LYS A 6 10.97 3.52 21.15
C LYS A 6 9.46 3.54 21.42
N GLU A 7 8.97 2.60 22.24
CA GLU A 7 7.58 2.54 22.65
C GLU A 7 7.16 3.82 23.39
N ASP A 8 7.96 4.24 24.37
CA ASP A 8 7.70 5.43 25.17
C ASP A 8 7.60 6.69 24.30
N ILE A 9 8.49 6.84 23.30
CA ILE A 9 8.45 7.97 22.35
C ILE A 9 7.20 7.90 21.48
N PHE A 10 6.84 6.72 20.96
CA PHE A 10 5.66 6.58 20.13
C PHE A 10 4.38 6.89 20.89
N SER A 11 4.23 6.38 22.11
CA SER A 11 3.10 6.71 22.98
C SER A 11 3.01 8.20 23.28
N LEU A 12 4.13 8.86 23.60
CA LEU A 12 4.16 10.30 23.86
C LEU A 12 3.75 11.11 22.63
N MET A 13 4.27 10.76 21.45
CA MET A 13 3.94 11.47 20.21
C MET A 13 2.48 11.26 19.80
N GLU A 14 1.95 10.05 19.99
CA GLU A 14 0.56 9.72 19.72
C GLU A 14 -0.37 10.53 20.62
N GLU A 15 -0.13 10.54 21.94
CA GLU A 15 -0.89 11.33 22.91
C GLU A 15 -0.85 12.83 22.61
N LEU A 16 0.31 13.36 22.19
CA LEU A 16 0.45 14.75 21.77
C LEU A 16 -0.45 15.07 20.57
N PHE A 17 -0.39 14.25 19.51
CA PHE A 17 -1.17 14.51 18.29
C PHE A 17 -2.67 14.35 18.52
N THR A 18 -3.09 13.32 19.25
CA THR A 18 -4.52 13.08 19.54
C THR A 18 -5.09 14.22 20.39
N SER A 19 -4.40 14.60 21.47
CA SER A 19 -4.81 15.72 22.34
C SER A 19 -4.90 17.05 21.58
N MET A 20 -3.96 17.32 20.67
CA MET A 20 -3.99 18.50 19.82
C MET A 20 -5.20 18.51 18.89
N VAL A 21 -5.51 17.37 18.26
CA VAL A 21 -6.68 17.24 17.40
C VAL A 21 -7.97 17.43 18.19
N GLU A 22 -8.11 16.80 19.35
CA GLU A 22 -9.29 16.95 20.21
C GLU A 22 -9.51 18.41 20.63
N THR A 23 -8.43 19.14 20.89
CA THR A 23 -8.49 20.56 21.30
C THR A 23 -8.88 21.48 20.14
N ILE A 24 -8.30 21.27 18.95
CA ILE A 24 -8.44 22.17 17.80
C ILE A 24 -9.70 21.83 16.99
N LYS A 25 -10.03 20.55 16.88
CA LYS A 25 -11.09 20.01 16.02
C LYS A 25 -11.76 18.79 16.67
N PRO A 26 -12.56 18.98 17.73
CA PRO A 26 -13.13 17.91 18.54
C PRO A 26 -14.06 16.96 17.77
N GLU A 27 -14.61 17.39 16.63
CA GLU A 27 -15.45 16.55 15.77
C GLU A 27 -14.64 15.62 14.84
N MET A 28 -13.32 15.82 14.74
CA MET A 28 -12.47 14.98 13.89
C MET A 28 -12.18 13.65 14.58
N ARG A 29 -12.52 12.55 13.91
CA ARG A 29 -12.16 11.22 14.36
C ARG A 29 -10.71 10.91 13.98
N VAL A 30 -9.92 10.56 14.98
CA VAL A 30 -8.56 10.04 14.82
C VAL A 30 -8.60 8.53 15.14
N LEU A 31 -7.79 7.75 14.44
CA LEU A 31 -7.62 6.34 14.77
C LEU A 31 -6.75 6.24 16.01
N GLU A 32 -7.20 5.51 17.03
CA GLU A 32 -6.44 5.29 18.25
C GLU A 32 -6.55 3.80 18.66
N PRO A 33 -5.43 3.09 18.92
CA PRO A 33 -4.06 3.58 18.75
C PRO A 33 -3.65 3.73 17.27
N PHE A 34 -2.56 4.46 16.99
CA PHE A 34 -2.06 4.61 15.62
C PHE A 34 -1.62 3.23 15.08
N PRO A 35 -2.10 2.83 13.87
CA PRO A 35 -1.66 1.59 13.25
C PRO A 35 -0.14 1.57 13.05
N ARG A 36 0.51 0.51 13.52
CA ARG A 36 1.95 0.33 13.36
C ARG A 36 2.22 -0.68 12.28
N LEU A 37 2.90 -0.23 11.23
CA LEU A 37 3.37 -1.07 10.15
C LEU A 37 4.89 -1.05 10.14
N THR A 38 5.49 -2.22 10.04
CA THR A 38 6.89 -2.30 9.63
C THR A 38 7.02 -1.83 8.18
N TYR A 39 8.22 -1.39 7.81
CA TYR A 39 8.51 -1.03 6.42
C TYR A 39 8.17 -2.17 5.45
N ALA A 40 8.51 -3.42 5.84
CA ALA A 40 8.19 -4.60 5.03
C ALA A 40 6.68 -4.79 4.84
N GLU A 41 5.88 -4.62 5.89
CA GLU A 41 4.41 -4.70 5.78
C GLU A 41 3.83 -3.57 4.93
N ALA A 42 4.33 -2.34 5.07
CA ALA A 42 3.89 -1.20 4.29
C ALA A 42 4.18 -1.39 2.79
N MET A 43 5.40 -1.80 2.45
CA MET A 43 5.78 -2.09 1.06
C MET A 43 5.02 -3.31 0.50
N GLU A 44 4.84 -4.37 1.29
CA GLU A 44 4.15 -5.57 0.85
C GLU A 44 2.66 -5.32 0.57
N ARG A 45 1.98 -4.57 1.46
CA ARG A 45 0.53 -4.32 1.39
C ARG A 45 0.14 -3.08 0.60
N TYR A 46 1.02 -2.09 0.45
CA TYR A 46 0.65 -0.79 -0.16
C TYR A 46 1.65 -0.29 -1.20
N GLY A 47 2.84 -0.88 -1.32
CA GLY A 47 3.85 -0.45 -2.28
C GLY A 47 4.48 0.93 -1.97
N THR A 48 4.26 1.45 -0.76
CA THR A 48 4.82 2.73 -0.30
C THR A 48 5.10 2.68 1.21
N ASP A 49 6.11 3.42 1.64
CA ASP A 49 6.46 3.61 3.06
C ASP A 49 5.50 4.57 3.78
N LYS A 50 4.65 5.30 3.05
CA LYS A 50 3.68 6.27 3.57
C LYS A 50 2.27 5.95 3.04
N PRO A 51 1.71 4.80 3.42
CA PRO A 51 0.42 4.37 2.89
C PRO A 51 -0.72 5.25 3.37
N ASP A 52 -1.65 5.54 2.47
CA ASP A 52 -2.92 6.16 2.83
C ASP A 52 -3.91 5.08 3.28
N LEU A 53 -4.04 4.92 4.61
CA LEU A 53 -4.85 3.86 5.22
C LEU A 53 -6.36 4.12 5.14
N ARG A 54 -6.80 5.27 4.63
CA ARG A 54 -8.23 5.64 4.62
C ARG A 54 -9.04 4.86 3.59
N PHE A 55 -8.40 4.45 2.49
CA PHE A 55 -9.09 3.86 1.33
C PHE A 55 -9.11 2.32 1.34
N GLY A 56 -8.27 1.67 2.16
CA GLY A 56 -8.23 0.21 2.27
C GLY A 56 -7.80 -0.53 0.98
N LEU A 57 -7.18 0.16 0.03
CA LEU A 57 -6.75 -0.38 -1.26
C LEU A 57 -5.41 -1.11 -1.14
N GLU A 58 -5.43 -2.27 -0.48
CA GLU A 58 -4.25 -3.12 -0.33
C GLU A 58 -3.89 -3.89 -1.60
N LEU A 59 -2.59 -4.01 -1.88
CA LEU A 59 -2.02 -4.95 -2.82
C LEU A 59 -2.13 -6.37 -2.27
N ARG A 60 -2.64 -7.27 -3.10
CA ARG A 60 -2.73 -8.71 -2.82
C ARG A 60 -1.77 -9.45 -3.72
N ASP A 61 -0.99 -10.35 -3.13
CA ASP A 61 -0.12 -11.26 -3.88
C ASP A 61 -0.96 -12.30 -4.59
N LEU A 62 -0.82 -12.36 -5.91
CA LEU A 62 -1.51 -13.30 -6.80
C LEU A 62 -0.50 -14.22 -7.50
N THR A 63 0.76 -14.21 -7.07
CA THR A 63 1.87 -14.91 -7.74
C THR A 63 1.59 -16.40 -7.89
N ASP A 64 1.08 -17.06 -6.85
CA ASP A 64 0.76 -18.50 -6.88
C ASP A 64 -0.30 -18.84 -7.93
N ILE A 65 -1.34 -18.00 -8.05
CA ILE A 65 -2.42 -18.17 -9.02
C ILE A 65 -1.91 -17.86 -10.43
N ALA A 66 -1.14 -16.78 -10.57
CA ALA A 66 -0.58 -16.33 -11.83
C ALA A 66 0.43 -17.34 -12.41
N ALA A 67 1.20 -18.03 -11.55
CA ALA A 67 2.12 -19.09 -11.95
C ALA A 67 1.44 -20.28 -12.63
N GLN A 68 0.17 -20.54 -12.29
CA GLN A 68 -0.64 -21.61 -12.90
C GLN A 68 -1.28 -21.20 -14.23
N SER A 69 -1.14 -19.93 -14.64
CA SER A 69 -1.80 -19.40 -15.83
C SER A 69 -0.99 -19.62 -17.12
N ASP A 70 -1.70 -19.78 -18.23
CA ASP A 70 -1.11 -19.83 -19.57
C ASP A 70 -0.70 -18.44 -20.11
N PHE A 71 -0.86 -17.38 -19.34
CA PHE A 71 -0.45 -16.04 -19.73
C PHE A 71 1.07 -15.83 -19.61
N SER A 72 1.74 -15.66 -20.75
CA SER A 72 3.20 -15.60 -20.83
C SER A 72 3.82 -14.47 -20.01
N ILE A 73 3.17 -13.29 -19.97
CA ILE A 73 3.69 -12.12 -19.25
C ILE A 73 3.84 -12.41 -17.76
N PHE A 74 2.86 -13.07 -17.15
CA PHE A 74 2.93 -13.45 -15.74
C PHE A 74 4.03 -14.48 -15.48
N ARG A 75 4.10 -15.52 -16.31
CA ARG A 75 5.15 -16.54 -16.15
C ARG A 75 6.56 -15.97 -16.29
N SER A 76 6.78 -15.10 -17.27
CA SER A 76 8.08 -14.43 -17.46
C SER A 76 8.46 -13.58 -16.25
N ALA A 77 7.53 -12.74 -15.76
CA ALA A 77 7.78 -11.89 -14.59
C ALA A 77 8.13 -12.71 -13.34
N ILE A 78 7.46 -13.85 -13.13
CA ILE A 78 7.71 -14.75 -11.99
C ILE A 78 9.05 -15.49 -12.16
N ALA A 79 9.36 -15.97 -13.36
CA ALA A 79 10.62 -16.67 -13.66
C ALA A 79 11.85 -15.78 -13.44
N GLU A 80 11.70 -14.46 -13.62
CA GLU A 80 12.73 -13.44 -13.35
C GLU A 80 12.83 -13.06 -11.85
N GLY A 81 12.06 -13.71 -10.97
CA GLY A 81 12.04 -13.44 -9.53
C GLY A 81 11.12 -12.31 -9.12
N GLY A 82 10.28 -11.80 -10.03
CA GLY A 82 9.25 -10.81 -9.76
C GLY A 82 8.02 -11.39 -9.05
N LYS A 83 7.09 -10.49 -8.68
CA LYS A 83 5.79 -10.83 -8.08
C LYS A 83 4.65 -10.30 -8.94
N VAL A 84 3.55 -11.04 -8.99
CA VAL A 84 2.30 -10.56 -9.60
C VAL A 84 1.35 -10.15 -8.48
N LYS A 85 1.07 -8.85 -8.37
CA LYS A 85 0.13 -8.30 -7.38
C LYS A 85 -1.05 -7.62 -8.05
N GLY A 86 -2.18 -7.63 -7.37
CA GLY A 86 -3.40 -6.93 -7.79
C GLY A 86 -3.96 -6.05 -6.69
N VAL A 87 -4.68 -5.00 -7.07
CA VAL A 87 -5.50 -4.19 -6.17
C VAL A 87 -6.96 -4.38 -6.56
N CYS A 88 -7.83 -4.61 -5.56
CA CYS A 88 -9.26 -4.66 -5.80
C CYS A 88 -9.82 -3.24 -5.69
N ALA A 89 -10.54 -2.78 -6.73
CA ALA A 89 -11.20 -1.48 -6.75
C ALA A 89 -12.74 -1.67 -6.77
N PRO A 90 -13.39 -1.74 -5.59
CA PRO A 90 -14.83 -1.93 -5.50
C PRO A 90 -15.59 -0.81 -6.22
N GLY A 91 -16.69 -1.15 -6.90
CA GLY A 91 -17.52 -0.17 -7.62
C GLY A 91 -16.92 0.34 -8.94
N CYS A 92 -15.75 -0.15 -9.34
CA CYS A 92 -15.09 0.26 -10.59
C CYS A 92 -15.30 -0.73 -11.75
N GLY A 93 -16.26 -1.64 -11.63
CA GLY A 93 -16.55 -2.66 -12.65
C GLY A 93 -17.05 -2.10 -13.98
N ASP A 94 -17.70 -0.94 -13.95
CA ASP A 94 -18.29 -0.27 -15.12
C ASP A 94 -17.36 0.76 -15.77
N TYR A 95 -16.05 0.70 -15.45
CA TYR A 95 -15.08 1.61 -16.05
C TYR A 95 -15.05 1.46 -17.58
N SER A 96 -15.18 2.60 -18.27
CA SER A 96 -15.06 2.64 -19.71
C SER A 96 -13.63 2.31 -20.16
N ARG A 97 -13.48 1.87 -21.41
CA ARG A 97 -12.15 1.62 -22.00
C ARG A 97 -11.23 2.84 -21.89
N SER A 98 -11.77 4.05 -22.08
CA SER A 98 -10.98 5.28 -21.95
C SER A 98 -10.44 5.50 -20.53
N GLN A 99 -11.23 5.19 -19.51
CA GLN A 99 -10.77 5.29 -18.11
C GLN A 99 -9.69 4.24 -17.81
N LEU A 100 -9.84 3.03 -18.32
CA LEU A 100 -8.81 1.98 -18.20
C LEU A 100 -7.51 2.39 -18.91
N ASP A 101 -7.60 3.01 -20.09
CA ASP A 101 -6.43 3.49 -20.82
C ASP A 101 -5.73 4.64 -20.08
N GLU A 102 -6.48 5.52 -19.41
CA GLU A 102 -5.91 6.57 -18.56
C GLU A 102 -5.15 5.98 -17.37
N LEU A 103 -5.72 4.98 -16.68
CA LEU A 103 -5.03 4.26 -15.61
C LEU A 103 -3.76 3.57 -16.11
N ASN A 104 -3.81 2.95 -17.29
CA ASN A 104 -2.63 2.33 -17.91
C ASN A 104 -1.53 3.37 -18.17
N ARG A 105 -1.87 4.54 -18.70
CA ARG A 105 -0.91 5.64 -18.92
C ARG A 105 -0.32 6.15 -17.60
N LEU A 106 -1.15 6.27 -16.56
CA LEU A 106 -0.71 6.70 -15.23
C LEU A 106 0.34 5.72 -14.68
N VAL A 107 0.07 4.41 -14.70
CA VAL A 107 0.99 3.37 -14.23
C VAL A 107 2.30 3.37 -15.03
N GLN A 108 2.24 3.55 -16.36
CA GLN A 108 3.43 3.67 -17.21
C GLN A 108 4.30 4.88 -16.83
N SER A 109 3.68 6.02 -16.49
CA SER A 109 4.41 7.23 -16.08
C SER A 109 5.14 7.07 -14.74
N LEU A 110 4.59 6.25 -13.84
CA LEU A 110 5.17 5.92 -12.54
C LEU A 110 6.33 4.90 -12.65
N ARG A 111 6.73 4.51 -13.87
CA ARG A 111 7.71 3.44 -14.15
C ARG A 111 7.34 2.10 -13.49
N ALA A 112 6.05 1.88 -13.21
CA ALA A 112 5.56 0.69 -12.50
C ALA A 112 5.53 -0.59 -13.35
N ILE A 113 6.25 -0.62 -14.48
CA ILE A 113 6.37 -1.82 -15.34
C ILE A 113 7.65 -2.61 -15.09
N PHE A 114 8.73 -2.02 -14.57
CA PHE A 114 9.91 -2.75 -14.08
C PHE A 114 10.65 -1.80 -13.16
N SER A 115 10.33 -1.80 -11.86
CA SER A 115 11.22 -1.17 -10.90
C SER A 115 12.12 -2.24 -10.36
N ASP A 116 13.36 -2.21 -10.84
CA ASP A 116 14.52 -2.80 -10.20
C ASP A 116 14.40 -2.67 -8.68
N LEU A 117 14.43 -3.82 -8.02
CA LEU A 117 14.94 -3.93 -6.67
C LEU A 117 16.45 -3.72 -6.76
N LEU A 118 16.93 -2.46 -6.87
CA LEU A 118 18.30 -2.04 -6.53
C LEU A 118 18.51 -0.53 -6.77
N LEU A 119 18.02 0.30 -5.85
CA LEU A 119 18.73 1.38 -5.12
C LEU A 119 17.74 2.19 -4.28
#